data_AF-A0A2E9N778-F1
#
_entry.id   AF-A0A2E9N778-F1
#
_cell.length_a   1.000
_cell.length_b   1.000
_cell.length_c   1.000
_cell.angle_alpha   90.00
_cell.angle_beta   90.00
_cell.angle_gamma   90.00
#
_symmetry.space_group_name_H-M   'P 1'
#
loop_
_entity.id
_entity.type
_entity.pdbx_description
1 polymer ?
#
loop_
_entity_poly.entity_id
_entity_poly.type
_entity_poly.pdbx_seq_one_letter_code
_entity_poly.pdbx_strand_id
1 'polypeptide(L)'
;MTNTRLSRALCKTVGDVIQGIGGHATLDATSGAPGDPPELAHHSKWKEWLFRAGQDPNTDSLQVLGNVLEEYMDTKPVDPADIERWKDGKARVEAVLAEDGLRYYRHGRVLPVGRVAETDEFSQVAAKMVPAMPGTVDEVVQIVIQGLRRAMHPLTYRRKGADTMHFANEYDVQDLLHALLRPWVVDVRAEEYTPSYAGKSTRMDFFLPAHDLVIETKCVRDRAHAKAVGDELVIDISHYAAHPGCKKLWCVIYDPEHCITNPEGLKDLEGNHNKDGREVKVKVFTVNK
;
A
#
# COMPACT_ATOMS: atom_id res chain seq x y z
N MET A 1 11.67 7.55 8.75
CA MET A 1 12.06 6.12 8.72
C MET A 1 13.57 6.04 8.55
N THR A 2 14.27 5.12 9.21
CA THR A 2 15.71 4.93 8.99
C THR A 2 15.91 4.14 7.71
N ASN A 3 16.50 4.74 6.67
CA ASN A 3 16.79 4.05 5.42
C ASN A 3 17.72 2.84 5.67
N THR A 4 17.42 1.71 5.04
CA THR A 4 18.24 0.49 5.13
C THR A 4 19.28 0.51 4.02
N ARG A 5 20.56 0.37 4.38
CA ARG A 5 21.61 0.26 3.37
C ARG A 5 21.51 -1.08 2.65
N LEU A 6 21.41 -1.04 1.32
CA LEU A 6 21.44 -2.23 0.47
C LEU A 6 22.88 -2.57 0.09
N SER A 7 23.28 -3.84 0.22
CA SER A 7 24.64 -4.25 -0.16
C SER A 7 24.82 -4.23 -1.68
N ARG A 8 26.08 -4.07 -2.12
CA ARG A 8 26.41 -4.16 -3.55
C ARG A 8 26.18 -5.57 -4.12
N ALA A 9 26.30 -6.60 -3.28
CA ALA A 9 26.03 -7.97 -3.66
C ALA A 9 24.54 -8.16 -3.97
N LEU A 10 23.67 -7.67 -3.08
CA LEU A 10 22.23 -7.66 -3.29
C LEU A 10 21.82 -6.90 -4.56
N CYS A 11 22.28 -5.66 -4.71
CA CYS A 11 21.94 -4.83 -5.87
C CYS A 11 22.40 -5.48 -7.20
N LYS A 12 23.55 -6.16 -7.20
CA LYS A 12 24.05 -6.89 -8.38
C LYS A 12 23.16 -8.10 -8.69
N THR A 13 22.89 -8.95 -7.71
CA THR A 13 22.08 -10.17 -7.90
C THR A 13 20.68 -9.84 -8.41
N VAL A 14 20.07 -8.77 -7.89
CA VAL A 14 18.76 -8.30 -8.38
C VAL A 14 18.84 -7.81 -9.82
N GLY A 15 19.86 -7.01 -10.17
CA GLY A 15 20.06 -6.55 -11.55
C GLY A 15 20.27 -7.69 -12.56
N ASP A 16 21.03 -8.72 -12.18
CA ASP A 16 21.31 -9.88 -13.02
C ASP A 16 20.06 -10.75 -13.25
N VAL A 17 19.18 -10.85 -12.25
CA VAL A 17 17.95 -11.64 -12.33
C VAL A 17 16.89 -10.95 -13.19
N ILE A 18 16.71 -9.64 -13.03
CA ILE A 18 15.69 -8.88 -13.75
C ILE A 18 16.00 -8.75 -15.24
N GLN A 19 17.28 -8.77 -15.62
CA GLN A 19 17.69 -8.83 -17.02
C GLN A 19 17.12 -10.06 -17.77
N GLY A 20 16.88 -11.16 -17.06
CA GLY A 20 16.38 -12.41 -17.66
C GLY A 20 14.94 -12.36 -18.14
N ILE A 21 14.14 -11.36 -17.74
CA ILE A 21 12.68 -11.34 -17.90
C ILE A 21 12.23 -10.88 -19.30
N GLY A 22 13.11 -10.31 -20.13
CA GLY A 22 12.80 -10.03 -21.54
C GLY A 22 11.47 -9.29 -21.76
N GLY A 23 11.32 -8.09 -21.21
CA GLY A 23 10.09 -7.31 -21.35
C GLY A 23 10.33 -5.82 -21.17
N HIS A 24 10.25 -5.09 -22.27
CA HIS A 24 10.58 -3.67 -22.46
C HIS A 24 9.54 -2.69 -21.88
N ALA A 25 8.69 -3.09 -20.93
CA ALA A 25 7.48 -2.31 -20.58
C ALA A 25 7.14 -2.18 -19.09
N THR A 26 7.67 -2.99 -18.17
CA THR A 26 7.28 -2.91 -16.74
C THR A 26 8.14 -1.96 -15.89
N LEU A 27 9.05 -1.20 -16.51
CA LEU A 27 10.17 -0.56 -15.81
C LEU A 27 10.37 0.93 -16.15
N ASP A 28 9.33 1.59 -16.65
CA ASP A 28 9.36 3.03 -17.01
C ASP A 28 8.90 3.98 -15.89
N ALA A 29 8.42 3.46 -14.75
CA ALA A 29 8.13 4.27 -13.58
C ALA A 29 9.17 4.00 -12.49
N THR A 30 9.66 5.05 -11.85
CA THR A 30 10.85 5.09 -10.99
C THR A 30 10.88 4.15 -9.78
N SER A 31 9.89 3.28 -9.56
CA SER A 31 9.76 2.33 -8.44
C SER A 31 10.04 2.94 -7.05
N GLY A 32 9.97 4.28 -6.91
CA GLY A 32 10.34 5.03 -5.71
C GLY A 32 11.85 5.29 -5.52
N ALA A 33 12.69 4.95 -6.50
CA ALA A 33 14.13 5.17 -6.46
C ALA A 33 14.48 6.67 -6.68
N PRO A 34 15.48 7.20 -5.96
CA PRO A 34 15.76 8.63 -5.95
C PRO A 34 16.52 9.09 -7.20
N GLY A 35 16.17 10.30 -7.66
CA GLY A 35 16.84 11.00 -8.75
C GLY A 35 16.61 10.41 -10.14
N ASP A 36 17.24 11.03 -11.14
CA ASP A 36 17.13 10.58 -12.52
C ASP A 36 17.84 9.22 -12.72
N PRO A 37 17.31 8.37 -13.60
CA PRO A 37 17.89 7.06 -13.82
C PRO A 37 19.32 7.17 -14.39
N PRO A 38 20.30 6.36 -13.93
CA PRO A 38 21.66 6.43 -14.44
C PRO A 38 21.73 6.17 -15.96
N GLU A 39 22.57 6.92 -16.69
CA GLU A 39 22.90 6.65 -18.10
C GLU A 39 23.84 5.43 -18.23
N LEU A 40 23.34 4.27 -17.82
CA LEU A 40 24.04 2.99 -17.87
C LEU A 40 23.21 1.97 -18.65
N ALA A 41 23.89 0.95 -19.17
CA ALA A 41 23.21 -0.22 -19.74
C ALA A 41 22.19 -0.79 -18.73
N HIS A 42 21.05 -1.28 -19.21
CA HIS A 42 19.86 -1.64 -18.42
C HIS A 42 20.15 -2.40 -17.11
N HIS A 43 21.08 -3.38 -17.12
CA HIS A 43 21.49 -4.14 -15.93
C HIS A 43 22.29 -3.31 -14.90
N SER A 44 23.18 -2.45 -15.39
CA SER A 44 24.02 -1.57 -14.58
C SER A 44 23.21 -0.42 -13.99
N LYS A 45 22.14 -0.02 -14.68
CA LYS A 45 21.17 0.99 -14.24
C LYS A 45 20.50 0.56 -12.93
N TRP A 46 19.89 -0.63 -12.87
CA TRP A 46 19.19 -1.11 -11.67
C TRP A 46 20.12 -1.35 -10.48
N LYS A 47 21.30 -1.93 -10.74
CA LYS A 47 22.32 -2.13 -9.71
C LYS A 47 22.71 -0.80 -9.06
N GLU A 48 22.99 0.22 -9.86
CA GLU A 48 23.41 1.54 -9.36
C GLU A 48 22.24 2.30 -8.72
N TRP A 49 21.03 2.16 -9.24
CA TRP A 49 19.86 2.86 -8.74
C TRP A 49 19.36 2.30 -7.40
N LEU A 50 19.34 0.98 -7.22
CA LEU A 50 19.07 0.34 -5.93
C LEU A 50 20.14 0.70 -4.90
N PHE A 51 21.41 0.76 -5.33
CA PHE A 51 22.49 1.16 -4.43
C PHE A 51 22.31 2.61 -3.95
N ARG A 52 21.93 3.54 -4.85
CA ARG A 52 21.59 4.93 -4.49
C ARG A 52 20.40 5.03 -3.55
N ALA A 53 19.34 4.26 -3.81
CA ALA A 53 18.17 4.17 -2.92
C ALA A 53 18.57 3.77 -1.50
N GLY A 54 19.51 2.83 -1.34
CA GLY A 54 20.05 2.42 -0.04
C GLY A 54 20.98 3.44 0.64
N GLN A 55 21.39 4.52 -0.04
CA GLN A 55 22.21 5.59 0.56
C GLN A 55 21.42 6.88 0.83
N ASP A 56 20.24 7.04 0.23
CA ASP A 56 19.43 8.25 0.38
C ASP A 56 18.57 8.21 1.64
N PRO A 57 18.81 9.07 2.65
CA PRO A 57 18.04 9.05 3.90
C PRO A 57 16.53 9.31 3.73
N ASN A 58 16.09 9.86 2.59
CA ASN A 58 14.69 10.17 2.32
C ASN A 58 13.95 9.07 1.54
N THR A 59 14.64 8.00 1.16
CA THR A 59 14.07 6.89 0.39
C THR A 59 13.82 5.68 1.28
N ASP A 60 12.67 5.03 1.12
CA ASP A 60 12.44 3.69 1.67
C ASP A 60 13.04 2.64 0.72
N SER A 61 14.33 2.33 0.92
CA SER A 61 15.07 1.42 0.05
C SER A 61 14.51 0.00 0.02
N LEU A 62 13.85 -0.45 1.09
CA LEU A 62 13.26 -1.79 1.16
C LEU A 62 11.99 -1.85 0.33
N GLN A 63 11.18 -0.79 0.36
CA GLN A 63 10.02 -0.66 -0.51
C GLN A 63 10.44 -0.60 -1.99
N VAL A 64 11.48 0.17 -2.32
CA VAL A 64 12.03 0.24 -3.69
C VAL A 64 12.52 -1.14 -4.16
N LEU A 65 13.33 -1.81 -3.35
CA LEU A 65 13.83 -3.15 -3.63
C LEU A 65 12.69 -4.17 -3.82
N GLY A 66 11.68 -4.07 -2.97
CA GLY A 66 10.47 -4.88 -3.03
C GLY A 66 9.68 -4.72 -4.32
N ASN A 67 9.43 -3.47 -4.72
CA ASN A 67 8.74 -3.14 -5.97
C ASN A 67 9.49 -3.71 -7.19
N VAL A 68 10.81 -3.61 -7.19
CA VAL A 68 11.68 -4.10 -8.27
C VAL A 68 11.67 -5.63 -8.35
N LEU A 69 11.55 -6.32 -7.22
CA LEU A 69 11.55 -7.79 -7.16
C LEU A 69 10.18 -8.43 -7.36
N GLU A 70 9.09 -7.69 -7.14
CA GLU A 70 7.74 -8.25 -6.99
C GLU A 70 7.33 -9.13 -8.19
N GLU A 71 7.41 -8.59 -9.40
CA GLU A 71 6.99 -9.32 -10.61
C GLU A 71 7.76 -10.65 -10.75
N TYR A 72 9.08 -10.61 -10.59
CA TYR A 72 9.93 -11.79 -10.70
C TYR A 72 9.65 -12.81 -9.58
N MET A 73 9.56 -12.37 -8.33
CA MET A 73 9.49 -13.27 -7.18
C MET A 73 8.12 -13.94 -7.03
N ASP A 74 7.06 -13.28 -7.50
CA ASP A 74 5.68 -13.72 -7.32
C ASP A 74 5.05 -14.35 -8.58
N THR A 75 5.61 -14.12 -9.76
CA THR A 75 5.07 -14.64 -11.02
C THR A 75 5.88 -15.82 -11.51
N LYS A 76 5.29 -17.02 -11.45
CA LYS A 76 5.89 -18.21 -12.05
C LYS A 76 5.76 -18.17 -13.58
N PRO A 77 6.86 -18.38 -14.34
CA PRO A 77 6.79 -18.49 -15.79
C PRO A 77 5.92 -19.66 -16.27
N VAL A 78 5.36 -19.51 -17.47
CA VAL A 78 4.52 -20.54 -18.11
C VAL A 78 5.38 -21.52 -18.92
N ASP A 79 6.46 -21.05 -19.53
CA ASP A 79 7.37 -21.87 -20.32
C ASP A 79 8.21 -22.78 -19.40
N PRO A 80 8.17 -24.12 -19.56
CA PRO A 80 9.01 -25.04 -18.82
C PRO A 80 10.51 -24.73 -18.87
N ALA A 81 11.03 -24.16 -19.96
CA ALA A 81 12.43 -23.78 -20.09
C ALA A 81 12.80 -22.62 -19.15
N ASP A 82 11.86 -21.71 -18.88
CA ASP A 82 12.05 -20.56 -18.00
C ASP A 82 11.82 -20.90 -16.52
N ILE A 83 11.09 -21.98 -16.21
CA ILE A 83 10.79 -22.38 -14.83
C ILE A 83 12.07 -22.69 -14.03
N GLU A 84 13.02 -23.42 -14.61
CA GLU A 84 14.26 -23.76 -13.91
C GLU A 84 15.15 -22.52 -13.72
N ARG A 85 15.30 -21.70 -14.76
CA ARG A 85 16.02 -20.43 -14.67
C ARG A 85 15.41 -19.50 -13.62
N TRP A 86 14.08 -19.47 -13.55
CA TRP A 86 13.34 -18.68 -12.57
C TRP A 86 13.57 -19.16 -11.14
N LYS A 87 13.46 -20.48 -10.90
CA LYS A 87 13.75 -21.09 -9.59
C LYS A 87 15.16 -20.77 -9.11
N ASP A 88 16.16 -20.91 -10.00
CA ASP A 88 17.55 -20.63 -9.67
C ASP A 88 17.74 -19.15 -9.31
N GLY A 89 17.21 -18.23 -10.12
CA GLY A 89 17.31 -16.81 -9.81
C GLY A 89 16.57 -16.42 -8.53
N LYS A 90 15.42 -17.05 -8.24
CA LYS A 90 14.66 -16.85 -7.01
C LYS A 90 15.45 -17.30 -5.78
N ALA A 91 16.03 -18.50 -5.83
CA ALA A 91 16.88 -19.02 -4.77
C ALA A 91 18.11 -18.13 -4.50
N ARG A 92 18.74 -17.59 -5.56
CA ARG A 92 19.86 -16.64 -5.40
C ARG A 92 19.45 -15.33 -4.73
N VAL A 93 18.30 -14.77 -5.11
CA VAL A 93 17.78 -13.55 -4.47
C VAL A 93 17.48 -13.80 -3.00
N GLU A 94 16.80 -14.90 -2.68
CA GLU A 94 16.50 -15.28 -1.30
C GLU A 94 17.76 -15.48 -0.46
N ALA A 95 18.79 -16.13 -1.02
CA ALA A 95 20.06 -16.33 -0.34
C ALA A 95 20.76 -14.99 0.01
N VAL A 96 20.88 -14.08 -0.97
CA VAL A 96 21.57 -12.80 -0.74
C VAL A 96 20.77 -11.86 0.17
N LEU A 97 19.44 -11.91 0.11
CA LEU A 97 18.60 -11.21 1.09
C LEU A 97 18.87 -11.75 2.50
N ALA A 98 18.92 -13.07 2.68
CA ALA A 98 19.17 -13.67 3.99
C ALA A 98 20.57 -13.31 4.55
N GLU A 99 21.61 -13.25 3.71
CA GLU A 99 22.95 -12.79 4.10
C GLU A 99 22.95 -11.34 4.64
N ASP A 100 22.13 -10.50 4.04
CA ASP A 100 21.92 -9.10 4.45
C ASP A 100 20.93 -8.96 5.63
N GLY A 101 20.42 -10.07 6.18
CA GLY A 101 19.44 -10.05 7.26
C GLY A 101 18.06 -9.55 6.80
N LEU A 102 17.73 -9.80 5.55
CA LEU A 102 16.47 -9.43 4.91
C LEU A 102 15.73 -10.69 4.46
N ARG A 103 14.40 -10.60 4.38
CA ARG A 103 13.56 -11.64 3.77
C ARG A 103 12.52 -11.01 2.89
N TYR A 104 12.38 -11.59 1.70
CA TYR A 104 11.30 -11.28 0.80
C TYR A 104 10.04 -12.03 1.21
N TYR A 105 8.92 -11.32 1.21
CA TYR A 105 7.58 -11.83 1.33
C TYR A 105 6.81 -11.45 0.07
N ARG A 106 5.84 -12.29 -0.30
CA ARG A 106 4.94 -12.00 -1.42
C ARG A 106 4.39 -10.57 -1.36
N HIS A 107 4.15 -10.01 -2.54
CA HIS A 107 3.72 -8.63 -2.78
C HIS A 107 4.81 -7.59 -2.52
N GLY A 108 6.05 -7.89 -2.92
CA GLY A 108 7.12 -6.90 -2.88
C GLY A 108 7.51 -6.47 -1.46
N ARG A 109 7.21 -7.25 -0.42
CA ARG A 109 7.54 -6.86 0.95
C ARG A 109 8.88 -7.41 1.36
N VAL A 110 9.87 -6.54 1.54
CA VAL A 110 11.19 -6.92 2.07
C VAL A 110 11.30 -6.40 3.49
N LEU A 111 11.54 -7.30 4.45
CA LEU A 111 11.65 -6.93 5.86
C LEU A 111 12.98 -7.39 6.45
N PRO A 112 13.56 -6.63 7.38
CA PRO A 112 14.66 -7.11 8.20
C PRO A 112 14.20 -8.28 9.07
N VAL A 113 14.91 -9.38 8.97
CA VAL A 113 14.84 -10.51 9.88
C VAL A 113 16.26 -10.70 10.36
N GLY A 114 16.52 -10.34 11.63
CA GLY A 114 17.86 -10.35 12.21
C GLY A 114 18.62 -11.62 11.84
N ARG A 115 19.94 -11.51 11.61
CA ARG A 115 20.80 -12.61 11.16
C ARG A 115 20.44 -13.89 11.90
N VAL A 116 19.95 -14.86 11.14
CA VAL A 116 19.41 -16.11 11.65
C VAL A 116 20.53 -16.86 12.37
N ALA A 117 20.45 -16.95 13.69
CA ALA A 117 20.99 -18.10 14.41
C ALA A 117 19.99 -19.24 14.17
N GLU A 118 20.44 -20.32 13.53
CA GLU A 118 19.62 -21.49 13.21
C GLU A 118 18.83 -21.98 14.43
N THR A 119 17.50 -21.82 14.45
CA THR A 119 16.59 -22.62 15.28
C THR A 119 15.13 -22.47 14.82
N ASP A 120 14.43 -23.61 14.67
CA ASP A 120 12.97 -23.85 14.80
C ASP A 120 11.91 -22.89 14.19
N GLU A 121 12.23 -22.05 13.20
CA GLU A 121 11.25 -21.11 12.61
C GLU A 121 10.13 -21.73 11.74
N PHE A 122 10.27 -22.97 11.27
CA PHE A 122 9.32 -23.56 10.29
C PHE A 122 7.87 -23.61 10.81
N SER A 123 7.68 -23.83 12.12
CA SER A 123 6.36 -23.90 12.74
C SER A 123 5.67 -22.54 12.86
N GLN A 124 6.43 -21.44 12.99
CA GLN A 124 5.86 -20.09 13.09
C GLN A 124 5.55 -19.48 11.73
N VAL A 125 6.31 -19.84 10.68
CA VAL A 125 6.06 -19.37 9.31
C VAL A 125 4.76 -19.98 8.76
N ALA A 126 4.50 -21.28 9.03
CA ALA A 126 3.25 -21.93 8.63
C ALA A 126 2.02 -21.30 9.31
N ALA A 127 2.13 -20.91 10.60
CA ALA A 127 1.05 -20.22 11.32
C ALA A 127 0.72 -18.83 10.73
N LYS A 128 1.70 -18.15 10.11
CA LYS A 128 1.50 -16.87 9.40
C LYS A 128 0.95 -17.03 7.97
N MET A 129 0.97 -18.24 7.40
CA MET A 129 0.48 -18.52 6.04
C MET A 129 -1.03 -18.79 5.96
N VAL A 130 -1.66 -19.14 7.09
CA VAL A 130 -3.12 -19.17 7.18
C VAL A 130 -3.59 -17.72 7.31
N PRO A 131 -4.47 -17.20 6.43
CA PRO A 131 -5.11 -15.92 6.67
C PRO A 131 -5.80 -16.03 8.04
N ALA A 132 -5.32 -15.29 9.03
CA ALA A 132 -6.01 -15.20 10.30
C ALA A 132 -7.41 -14.68 9.97
N MET A 133 -8.44 -15.47 10.30
CA MET A 133 -9.81 -15.02 10.16
C MET A 133 -9.96 -13.78 11.03
N PRO A 134 -10.31 -12.61 10.48
CA PRO A 134 -10.45 -11.40 11.28
C PRO A 134 -11.54 -11.62 12.33
N GLY A 135 -11.23 -11.28 13.58
CA GLY A 135 -12.12 -11.46 14.72
C GLY A 135 -13.15 -10.34 14.86
N THR A 136 -12.93 -9.20 14.18
CA THR A 136 -13.80 -8.03 14.26
C THR A 136 -14.00 -7.36 12.89
N VAL A 137 -15.08 -6.58 12.76
CA VAL A 137 -15.31 -5.78 11.53
C VAL A 137 -14.24 -4.71 11.35
N ASP A 138 -13.71 -4.14 12.44
CA ASP A 138 -12.59 -3.21 12.36
C ASP A 138 -11.37 -3.89 11.72
N GLU A 139 -11.02 -5.12 12.13
CA GLU A 139 -9.95 -5.88 11.49
C GLU A 139 -10.22 -6.13 10.00
N VAL A 140 -11.45 -6.51 9.63
CA VAL A 140 -11.85 -6.67 8.22
C VAL A 140 -11.62 -5.38 7.43
N VAL A 141 -12.18 -4.26 7.89
CA VAL A 141 -12.11 -2.98 7.19
C VAL A 141 -10.64 -2.56 7.06
N GLN A 142 -9.81 -2.80 8.08
CA GLN A 142 -8.40 -2.44 8.06
C GLN A 142 -7.63 -3.29 7.04
N ILE A 143 -7.90 -4.60 6.98
CA ILE A 143 -7.33 -5.51 5.99
C ILE A 143 -7.75 -5.09 4.57
N VAL A 144 -9.01 -4.72 4.37
CA VAL A 144 -9.53 -4.26 3.07
C VAL A 144 -8.82 -2.98 2.63
N ILE A 145 -8.76 -1.96 3.49
CA ILE A 145 -8.10 -0.67 3.19
C ILE A 145 -6.62 -0.87 2.88
N GLN A 146 -5.89 -1.61 3.72
CA GLN A 146 -4.46 -1.90 3.50
C GLN A 146 -4.24 -2.77 2.25
N GLY A 147 -5.25 -3.52 1.83
CA GLY A 147 -5.24 -4.34 0.63
C GLY A 147 -5.64 -3.59 -0.65
N LEU A 148 -6.08 -2.33 -0.59
CA LEU A 148 -6.66 -1.61 -1.74
C LEU A 148 -5.71 -1.57 -2.94
N ARG A 149 -4.44 -1.19 -2.74
CA ARG A 149 -3.42 -1.20 -3.81
C ARG A 149 -3.35 -2.55 -4.54
N ARG A 150 -3.34 -3.65 -3.78
CA ARG A 150 -3.31 -5.02 -4.33
C ARG A 150 -4.59 -5.37 -5.07
N ALA A 151 -5.74 -4.90 -4.59
CA ALA A 151 -7.02 -5.09 -5.26
C ALA A 151 -7.15 -4.27 -6.56
N MET A 152 -6.56 -3.07 -6.61
CA MET A 152 -6.54 -2.20 -7.79
C MET A 152 -5.66 -2.74 -8.92
N HIS A 153 -4.55 -3.39 -8.60
CA HIS A 153 -3.58 -3.90 -9.59
C HIS A 153 -4.19 -4.78 -10.69
N PRO A 154 -4.93 -5.88 -10.40
CA PRO A 154 -5.51 -6.72 -11.45
C PRO A 154 -6.65 -6.05 -12.23
N LEU A 155 -7.23 -4.96 -11.70
CA LEU A 155 -8.27 -4.17 -12.37
C LEU A 155 -7.65 -3.12 -13.31
N THR A 156 -6.47 -2.62 -12.95
CA THR A 156 -5.66 -1.71 -13.78
C THR A 156 -4.93 -2.46 -14.89
N TYR A 157 -4.35 -3.62 -14.59
CA TYR A 157 -3.51 -4.40 -15.52
C TYR A 157 -4.21 -5.70 -15.94
N ARG A 158 -5.26 -5.57 -16.76
CA ARG A 158 -6.09 -6.70 -17.16
C ARG A 158 -5.45 -7.54 -18.27
N ARG A 159 -5.76 -8.83 -18.26
CA ARG A 159 -5.28 -9.78 -19.27
C ARG A 159 -6.08 -9.67 -20.58
N LYS A 160 -5.44 -10.06 -21.69
CA LYS A 160 -6.08 -10.27 -22.99
C LYS A 160 -6.80 -9.03 -23.57
N GLY A 161 -6.30 -7.83 -23.26
CA GLY A 161 -6.85 -6.57 -23.79
C GLY A 161 -8.25 -6.24 -23.29
N ALA A 162 -8.68 -6.79 -22.14
CA ALA A 162 -9.94 -6.41 -21.52
C ALA A 162 -9.90 -4.98 -20.97
N ASP A 163 -11.05 -4.30 -20.94
CA ASP A 163 -11.18 -2.90 -20.49
C ASP A 163 -10.67 -2.69 -19.07
N THR A 164 -9.67 -1.83 -18.92
CA THR A 164 -9.03 -1.53 -17.64
C THR A 164 -9.88 -0.58 -16.80
N MET A 165 -9.84 -0.75 -15.48
CA MET A 165 -10.40 0.24 -14.55
C MET A 165 -9.30 1.24 -14.20
N HIS A 166 -9.62 2.53 -14.27
CA HIS A 166 -8.73 3.61 -13.86
C HIS A 166 -9.23 4.17 -12.52
N PHE A 167 -8.30 4.38 -11.58
CA PHE A 167 -8.58 5.00 -10.28
C PHE A 167 -8.06 6.44 -10.33
N ALA A 168 -8.89 7.36 -10.81
CA ALA A 168 -8.51 8.75 -11.07
C ALA A 168 -9.17 9.73 -10.08
N ASN A 169 -10.26 9.33 -9.42
CA ASN A 169 -11.00 10.17 -8.48
C ASN A 169 -11.49 9.36 -7.27
N GLU A 170 -12.14 10.04 -6.32
CA GLU A 170 -12.68 9.45 -5.08
C GLU A 170 -13.72 8.38 -5.34
N TYR A 171 -14.63 8.59 -6.28
CA TYR A 171 -15.70 7.64 -6.60
C TYR A 171 -15.16 6.30 -7.11
N ASP A 172 -14.08 6.31 -7.90
CA ASP A 172 -13.46 5.07 -8.38
C ASP A 172 -12.92 4.21 -7.21
N VAL A 173 -12.35 4.87 -6.19
CA VAL A 173 -11.83 4.22 -4.98
C VAL A 173 -12.99 3.77 -4.09
N GLN A 174 -14.03 4.59 -3.97
CA GLN A 174 -15.25 4.26 -3.23
C GLN A 174 -15.92 3.00 -3.80
N ASP A 175 -16.11 2.92 -5.12
CA ASP A 175 -16.75 1.76 -5.75
C ASP A 175 -16.00 0.45 -5.46
N LEU A 176 -14.67 0.47 -5.55
CA LEU A 176 -13.86 -0.70 -5.21
C LEU A 176 -13.96 -1.03 -3.71
N LEU A 177 -13.85 -0.04 -2.84
CA LEU A 177 -13.93 -0.23 -1.40
C LEU A 177 -15.29 -0.82 -1.01
N HIS A 178 -16.38 -0.29 -1.57
CA HIS A 178 -17.74 -0.79 -1.36
C HIS A 178 -17.89 -2.25 -1.79
N ALA A 179 -17.37 -2.60 -2.98
CA ALA A 179 -17.38 -3.96 -3.51
C ALA A 179 -16.59 -4.94 -2.61
N LEU A 180 -15.50 -4.49 -1.99
CA LEU A 180 -14.68 -5.30 -1.08
C LEU A 180 -15.29 -5.43 0.32
N LEU A 181 -16.08 -4.45 0.78
CA LEU A 181 -16.69 -4.46 2.11
C LEU A 181 -17.97 -5.31 2.19
N ARG A 182 -18.83 -5.25 1.16
CA ARG A 182 -20.14 -5.92 1.14
C ARG A 182 -20.14 -7.43 1.41
N PRO A 183 -19.12 -8.22 1.01
CA PRO A 183 -19.06 -9.64 1.36
C PRO A 183 -18.92 -9.90 2.86
N TRP A 184 -18.47 -8.92 3.64
CA TRP A 184 -18.18 -9.06 5.07
C TRP A 184 -19.17 -8.32 5.95
N VAL A 185 -19.66 -7.17 5.50
CA VAL A 185 -20.56 -6.30 6.24
C VAL A 185 -21.87 -6.19 5.48
N VAL A 186 -22.95 -6.67 6.10
CA VAL A 186 -24.28 -6.74 5.48
C VAL A 186 -24.89 -5.33 5.28
N ASP A 187 -24.74 -4.44 6.26
CA ASP A 187 -25.26 -3.06 6.21
C ASP A 187 -24.10 -2.07 6.01
N VAL A 188 -23.80 -1.79 4.74
CA VAL A 188 -22.90 -0.71 4.30
C VAL A 188 -23.76 0.34 3.58
N ARG A 189 -23.98 1.48 4.24
CA ARG A 189 -24.74 2.59 3.67
C ARG A 189 -23.80 3.54 2.97
N ALA A 190 -23.85 3.56 1.64
CA ALA A 190 -23.21 4.62 0.88
C ALA A 190 -24.07 5.89 0.95
N GLU A 191 -23.43 7.06 0.95
CA GLU A 191 -24.11 8.35 0.82
C GLU A 191 -25.09 8.73 1.96
N GLU A 192 -24.84 8.28 3.20
CA GLU A 192 -25.67 8.62 4.35
C GLU A 192 -25.44 10.09 4.78
N TYR A 193 -26.53 10.84 4.98
CA TYR A 193 -26.47 12.26 5.35
C TYR A 193 -26.36 12.47 6.86
N THR A 194 -25.52 13.43 7.27
CA THR A 194 -25.50 13.90 8.66
C THR A 194 -26.68 14.82 8.98
N PRO A 195 -27.16 14.85 10.25
CA PRO A 195 -28.03 15.93 10.71
C PRO A 195 -27.42 17.28 10.37
N SER A 196 -28.24 18.27 10.03
CA SER A 196 -27.75 19.59 9.63
C SER A 196 -26.81 20.17 10.69
N TYR A 197 -25.56 20.42 10.32
CA TYR A 197 -24.56 21.07 11.15
C TYR A 197 -24.22 22.43 10.52
N ALA A 198 -24.34 23.51 11.30
CA ALA A 198 -24.14 24.88 10.83
C ALA A 198 -24.90 25.21 9.51
N GLY A 199 -26.10 24.67 9.35
CA GLY A 199 -26.95 24.88 8.15
C GLY A 199 -26.57 24.05 6.92
N LYS A 200 -25.59 23.13 7.03
CA LYS A 200 -25.19 22.20 5.96
C LYS A 200 -25.35 20.76 6.43
N SER A 201 -25.98 19.93 5.60
CA SER A 201 -25.90 18.47 5.76
C SER A 201 -24.72 18.00 4.92
N THR A 202 -23.80 17.25 5.53
CA THR A 202 -22.66 16.67 4.83
C THR A 202 -22.94 15.20 4.61
N ARG A 203 -22.58 14.70 3.43
CA ARG A 203 -22.83 13.33 3.02
C ARG A 203 -21.58 12.50 3.32
N MET A 204 -21.73 11.45 4.12
CA MET A 204 -20.66 10.50 4.42
C MET A 204 -20.50 9.52 3.26
N ASP A 205 -19.26 9.14 2.94
CA ASP A 205 -19.00 8.15 1.88
C ASP A 205 -19.57 6.79 2.25
N PHE A 206 -19.18 6.24 3.40
CA PHE A 206 -19.75 4.99 3.94
C PHE A 206 -20.05 5.10 5.42
N PHE A 207 -21.25 4.66 5.81
CA PHE A 207 -21.63 4.44 7.20
C PHE A 207 -21.98 2.97 7.44
N LEU A 208 -21.38 2.38 8.47
CA LEU A 208 -21.58 1.00 8.93
C LEU A 208 -22.29 1.06 10.29
N PRO A 209 -23.64 1.07 10.33
CA PRO A 209 -24.40 1.45 11.52
C PRO A 209 -24.21 0.49 12.69
N ALA A 210 -24.19 -0.81 12.42
CA ALA A 210 -23.99 -1.84 13.44
C ALA A 210 -22.60 -1.77 14.11
N HIS A 211 -21.69 -0.97 13.56
CA HIS A 211 -20.30 -0.86 14.01
C HIS A 211 -19.92 0.56 14.41
N ASP A 212 -20.88 1.50 14.41
CA ASP A 212 -20.68 2.94 14.67
C ASP A 212 -19.48 3.52 13.92
N LEU A 213 -19.25 3.06 12.69
CA LEU A 213 -18.05 3.33 11.89
C LEU A 213 -18.42 4.09 10.62
N VAL A 214 -17.78 5.22 10.41
CA VAL A 214 -17.78 5.98 9.16
C VAL A 214 -16.45 5.78 8.46
N ILE A 215 -16.47 5.60 7.15
CA ILE A 215 -15.28 5.57 6.31
C ILE A 215 -15.40 6.74 5.34
N GLU A 216 -14.39 7.61 5.31
CA GLU A 216 -14.29 8.77 4.43
C GLU A 216 -13.12 8.54 3.47
N THR A 217 -13.30 8.85 2.19
CA THR A 217 -12.28 8.68 1.16
C THR A 217 -11.87 10.02 0.57
N LYS A 218 -10.56 10.20 0.32
CA LYS A 218 -10.02 11.37 -0.36
C LYS A 218 -9.07 10.94 -1.47
N CYS A 219 -9.12 11.57 -2.64
CA CYS A 219 -8.18 11.31 -3.74
C CYS A 219 -7.32 12.54 -3.98
N VAL A 220 -6.01 12.39 -3.82
CA VAL A 220 -5.05 13.46 -4.05
C VAL A 220 -4.83 13.63 -5.55
N ARG A 221 -5.21 14.81 -6.05
CA ARG A 221 -5.17 15.14 -7.48
C ARG A 221 -3.84 15.75 -7.91
N ASP A 222 -3.26 16.56 -7.03
CA ASP A 222 -2.01 17.26 -7.27
C ASP A 222 -1.36 17.71 -5.94
N ARG A 223 -0.17 18.32 -6.04
CA ARG A 223 0.58 18.84 -4.87
C ARG A 223 -0.11 20.00 -4.14
N ALA A 224 -1.01 20.74 -4.80
CA ALA A 224 -1.77 21.79 -4.12
C ALA A 224 -2.88 21.16 -3.27
N HIS A 225 -3.61 20.17 -3.81
CA HIS A 225 -4.60 19.39 -3.09
C HIS A 225 -3.99 18.64 -1.90
N ALA A 226 -2.79 18.08 -2.08
CA ALA A 226 -2.07 17.38 -1.00
C ALA A 226 -1.85 18.25 0.25
N LYS A 227 -1.78 19.59 0.10
CA LYS A 227 -1.65 20.52 1.23
C LYS A 227 -2.99 20.84 1.89
N ALA A 228 -4.09 20.73 1.15
CA ALA A 228 -5.44 21.06 1.63
C ALA A 228 -6.18 19.85 2.22
N VAL A 229 -5.79 18.61 1.87
CA VAL A 229 -6.48 17.39 2.31
C VAL A 229 -6.59 17.27 3.83
N GLY A 230 -5.60 17.74 4.58
CA GLY A 230 -5.65 17.77 6.04
C GLY A 230 -6.75 18.70 6.57
N ASP A 231 -6.88 19.89 5.98
CA ASP A 231 -7.90 20.88 6.36
C ASP A 231 -9.32 20.36 6.05
N GLU A 232 -9.48 19.67 4.91
CA GLU A 232 -10.73 19.00 4.56
C GLU A 232 -11.10 17.93 5.58
N LEU A 233 -10.15 17.06 5.95
CA LEU A 233 -10.40 16.01 6.96
C LEU A 233 -10.71 16.59 8.33
N VAL A 234 -10.12 17.72 8.73
CA VAL A 234 -10.48 18.41 9.98
C VAL A 234 -11.95 18.85 9.96
N ILE A 235 -12.43 19.36 8.83
CA ILE A 235 -13.84 19.72 8.66
C ILE A 235 -14.73 18.47 8.74
N ASP A 236 -14.34 17.38 8.06
CA ASP A 236 -15.10 16.12 8.03
C ASP A 236 -15.20 15.49 9.43
N ILE A 237 -14.09 15.40 10.18
CA ILE A 237 -14.07 14.95 11.60
C ILE A 237 -15.06 15.77 12.43
N SER A 238 -15.02 17.10 12.26
CA SER A 238 -15.83 18.05 12.99
C SER A 238 -17.32 17.93 12.66
N HIS A 239 -17.68 17.67 11.40
CA HIS A 239 -19.07 17.47 10.97
C HIS A 239 -19.60 16.10 11.37
N TYR A 240 -18.81 15.04 11.21
CA TYR A 240 -19.24 13.67 11.47
C TYR A 240 -19.39 13.37 12.96
N ALA A 241 -18.67 14.07 13.84
CA ALA A 241 -18.92 14.05 15.28
C ALA A 241 -20.36 14.46 15.67
N ALA A 242 -21.07 15.20 14.82
CA ALA A 242 -22.49 15.53 15.02
C ALA A 242 -23.46 14.39 14.64
N HIS A 243 -22.98 13.31 14.02
CA HIS A 243 -23.79 12.13 13.73
C HIS A 243 -23.80 11.17 14.93
N PRO A 244 -24.96 10.79 15.49
CA PRO A 244 -25.02 9.98 16.72
C PRO A 244 -24.44 8.57 16.57
N GLY A 245 -24.40 8.03 15.34
CA GLY A 245 -23.78 6.74 15.03
C GLY A 245 -22.31 6.82 14.63
N CYS A 246 -21.69 8.00 14.58
CA CYS A 246 -20.27 8.12 14.24
C CYS A 246 -19.43 8.11 15.53
N LYS A 247 -19.00 6.93 15.98
CA LYS A 247 -18.02 6.80 17.08
C LYS A 247 -16.61 6.52 16.59
N LYS A 248 -16.48 6.01 15.37
CA LYS A 248 -15.21 5.78 14.68
C LYS A 248 -15.28 6.42 13.30
N LEU A 249 -14.20 7.09 12.90
CA LEU A 249 -14.04 7.67 11.57
C LEU A 249 -12.71 7.24 10.98
N TRP A 250 -12.74 6.53 9.86
CA TRP A 250 -11.54 6.03 9.19
C TRP A 250 -11.37 6.76 7.87
N CYS A 251 -10.33 7.59 7.78
CA CYS A 251 -10.03 8.40 6.62
C CYS A 251 -9.07 7.63 5.70
N VAL A 252 -9.46 7.39 4.46
CA VAL A 252 -8.69 6.68 3.44
C VAL A 252 -8.27 7.65 2.36
N ILE A 253 -6.98 7.97 2.33
CA ILE A 253 -6.40 8.94 1.42
C ILE A 253 -5.67 8.18 0.32
N TYR A 254 -6.19 8.23 -0.90
CA TYR A 254 -5.55 7.68 -2.08
C TYR A 254 -4.66 8.75 -2.74
N ASP A 255 -3.36 8.51 -2.79
CA ASP A 255 -2.36 9.40 -3.38
C ASP A 255 -1.59 8.68 -4.49
N PRO A 256 -2.18 8.53 -5.70
CA PRO A 256 -1.59 7.73 -6.77
C PRO A 256 -0.23 8.26 -7.25
N GLU A 257 -0.01 9.57 -7.15
CA GLU A 257 1.17 10.26 -7.69
C GLU A 257 2.16 10.72 -6.60
N HIS A 258 2.01 10.23 -5.36
CA HIS A 258 2.87 10.59 -4.22
C HIS A 258 3.01 12.12 -4.03
N CYS A 259 1.90 12.84 -4.17
CA CYS A 259 1.86 14.29 -4.01
C CYS A 259 2.00 14.72 -2.54
N ILE A 260 1.62 13.87 -1.58
CA ILE A 260 1.81 14.08 -0.15
C ILE A 260 3.28 13.80 0.21
N THR A 261 4.02 14.85 0.54
CA THR A 261 5.46 14.74 0.88
C THR A 261 5.71 14.32 2.33
N ASN A 262 4.73 14.48 3.22
CA ASN A 262 4.83 14.11 4.62
C ASN A 262 3.53 13.42 5.09
N PRO A 263 3.31 12.14 4.73
CA PRO A 263 2.11 11.40 5.13
C PRO A 263 2.00 11.21 6.65
N GLU A 264 3.13 11.19 7.37
CA GLU A 264 3.12 11.12 8.83
C GLU A 264 2.46 12.35 9.48
N GLY A 265 2.54 13.53 8.85
CA GLY A 265 1.85 14.72 9.35
C GLY A 265 0.33 14.60 9.35
N LEU A 266 -0.24 13.72 8.50
CA LEU A 266 -1.69 13.46 8.51
C LEU A 266 -2.10 12.54 9.66
N LYS A 267 -1.16 11.81 10.28
CA LYS A 267 -1.43 11.00 11.46
C LYS A 267 -1.65 11.83 12.72
N ASP A 268 -1.29 13.11 12.71
CA ASP A 268 -1.63 14.05 13.80
C ASP A 268 -3.15 14.21 13.95
N LEU A 269 -3.93 13.82 12.94
CA LEU A 269 -5.39 13.74 12.99
C LEU A 269 -5.92 12.46 13.65
N GLU A 270 -5.08 11.47 13.95
CA GLU A 270 -5.52 10.22 14.61
C GLU A 270 -5.82 10.42 16.10
N GLY A 271 -6.58 9.49 16.66
CA GLY A 271 -6.90 9.47 18.09
C GLY A 271 -8.32 9.92 18.40
N ASN A 272 -8.57 10.30 19.64
CA ASN A 272 -9.90 10.67 20.10
C ASN A 272 -10.14 12.17 19.91
N HIS A 273 -11.18 12.51 19.17
CA HIS A 273 -11.66 13.88 18.99
C HIS A 273 -12.96 14.06 19.76
N ASN A 274 -13.08 15.13 20.54
CA ASN A 274 -14.30 15.45 21.28
C ASN A 274 -14.91 16.75 20.77
N LYS A 275 -16.20 16.70 20.45
CA LYS A 275 -16.97 17.87 20.08
C LYS A 275 -18.38 17.77 20.64
N ASP A 276 -18.83 18.82 21.32
CA ASP A 276 -20.17 18.91 21.92
C ASP A 276 -20.51 17.69 22.81
N GLY A 277 -19.52 17.14 23.52
CA GLY A 277 -19.66 15.98 24.39
C GLY A 277 -19.70 14.63 23.68
N ARG A 278 -19.43 14.60 22.36
CA ARG A 278 -19.37 13.39 21.56
C ARG A 278 -17.93 13.08 21.17
N GLU A 279 -17.52 11.85 21.43
CA GLU A 279 -16.17 11.37 21.11
C GLU A 279 -16.20 10.57 19.80
N VAL A 280 -15.26 10.88 18.91
CA VAL A 280 -15.00 10.13 17.67
C VAL A 280 -13.55 9.67 17.67
N LYS A 281 -13.33 8.37 17.48
CA LYS A 281 -12.00 7.80 17.30
C LYS A 281 -11.61 7.81 15.82
N VAL A 282 -10.57 8.56 15.49
CA VAL A 282 -10.09 8.75 14.12
C VAL A 282 -8.88 7.86 13.83
N LYS A 283 -8.85 7.27 12.62
CA LYS A 283 -7.68 6.61 12.02
C LYS A 283 -7.46 7.15 10.61
N VAL A 284 -6.20 7.27 10.19
CA VAL A 284 -5.84 7.78 8.86
C VAL A 284 -5.00 6.75 8.11
N PHE A 285 -5.38 6.46 6.88
CA PHE A 285 -4.70 5.53 5.99
C PHE A 285 -4.30 6.24 4.71
N THR A 286 -3.02 6.21 4.36
CA THR A 286 -2.54 6.68 3.06
C THR A 286 -2.25 5.47 2.17
N VAL A 287 -2.88 5.43 1.00
CA VAL A 287 -2.79 4.36 0.01
C VAL A 287 -2.21 4.94 -1.28
N ASN A 288 -1.13 4.35 -1.77
CA ASN A 288 -0.53 4.72 -3.05
C ASN A 288 -0.84 3.64 -4.11
N LYS A 289 -0.61 3.97 -5.39
CA LYS A 289 -0.82 3.06 -6.52
C LYS A 289 0.17 1.88 -6.56
#